data_AF-A0A0B1SCK9-F1
#
_entry.id   AF-A0A0B1SCK9-F1
#
_cell.length_a   1.000
_cell.length_b   1.000
_cell.length_c   1.000
_cell.angle_alpha   90.00
_cell.angle_beta   90.00
_cell.angle_gamma   90.00
#
_symmetry.space_group_name_H-M   'P 1'
#
loop_
_entity.id
_entity.type
_entity.pdbx_description
1 polymer ?
#
loop_
_entity_poly.entity_id
_entity_poly.type
_entity_poly.pdbx_seq_one_letter_code
_entity_poly.pdbx_strand_id
1 'polypeptide(L)'
;MLFKAKGSHIKLAKVDATVEKSLAEKYGVSGFPTLKIMRNGRRFEYNGPRDAFGIVKYMEEQALPAAKKLGSLGEVQRFMEKEDVTIVAFFESESSKVFEAFSDAAEMLRE
;
A
#
# COMPACT_ATOMS: atom_id res chain seq x y z
N MET A 1 -3.83 -16.79 12.90
CA MET A 1 -3.32 -15.79 11.93
C MET A 1 -3.73 -14.40 12.41
N LEU A 2 -2.77 -13.52 12.67
CA LEU A 2 -2.97 -12.23 13.36
C LEU A 2 -3.99 -11.30 12.66
N PHE A 3 -4.02 -11.26 11.32
CA PHE A 3 -5.02 -10.47 10.57
C PHE A 3 -6.46 -10.94 10.79
N LYS A 4 -6.68 -12.27 10.80
CA LYS A 4 -8.01 -12.85 11.06
C LYS A 4 -8.47 -12.58 12.49
N ALA A 5 -7.55 -12.60 13.46
CA ALA A 5 -7.86 -12.30 14.86
C ALA A 5 -8.26 -10.82 15.05
N LYS A 6 -7.76 -9.91 14.22
CA LYS A 6 -8.08 -8.48 14.25
C LYS A 6 -9.28 -8.08 13.37
N GLY A 7 -9.95 -9.03 12.70
CA GLY A 7 -11.09 -8.72 11.80
C GLY A 7 -10.69 -7.97 10.52
N SER A 8 -9.41 -7.98 10.14
CA SER A 8 -8.92 -7.29 8.96
C SER A 8 -9.30 -8.03 7.67
N HIS A 9 -9.59 -7.27 6.60
CA HIS A 9 -9.81 -7.81 5.25
C HIS A 9 -8.50 -8.21 4.54
N ILE A 10 -7.34 -8.01 5.17
CA ILE A 10 -6.04 -8.39 4.65
C ILE A 10 -5.93 -9.91 4.61
N LYS A 11 -5.74 -10.46 3.41
CA LYS A 11 -5.52 -11.88 3.17
C LYS A 11 -4.02 -12.17 3.08
N LEU A 12 -3.57 -13.21 3.78
CA LEU A 12 -2.21 -13.73 3.69
C LEU A 12 -2.23 -15.09 3.00
N ALA A 13 -1.39 -15.26 1.98
CA ALA A 13 -1.26 -16.50 1.23
C ALA A 13 0.21 -16.96 1.18
N LYS A 14 0.41 -18.28 1.09
CA LYS A 14 1.71 -18.92 0.89
C LYS A 14 1.68 -19.62 -0.47
N VAL A 15 2.74 -19.47 -1.24
CA VAL A 15 3.00 -20.23 -2.47
C VAL A 15 4.35 -20.92 -2.32
N ASP A 16 4.39 -22.22 -2.64
CA ASP A 16 5.66 -22.93 -2.76
C ASP A 16 6.22 -22.72 -4.17
N ALA A 17 7.15 -21.79 -4.29
CA ALA A 17 7.79 -21.44 -5.55
C ALA A 17 8.78 -22.50 -6.07
N THR A 18 9.12 -23.53 -5.28
CA THR A 18 9.92 -24.66 -5.77
C THR A 18 9.08 -25.62 -6.62
N VAL A 19 7.77 -25.67 -6.33
CA VAL A 19 6.75 -26.42 -7.09
C VAL A 19 6.16 -25.54 -8.19
N GLU A 20 5.71 -24.33 -7.85
CA GLU A 20 5.01 -23.40 -8.75
C GLU A 20 5.99 -22.50 -9.53
N LYS A 21 6.89 -23.10 -10.30
CA LYS A 21 8.00 -22.39 -10.96
C LYS A 21 7.55 -21.31 -11.96
N SER A 22 6.52 -21.58 -12.76
CA SER A 22 5.97 -20.61 -13.73
C SER A 22 5.34 -19.40 -13.03
N LEU A 23 4.71 -19.63 -11.87
CA LEU A 23 4.18 -18.57 -11.04
C LEU A 23 5.31 -17.76 -10.41
N ALA A 24 6.35 -18.42 -9.89
CA ALA A 24 7.54 -17.76 -9.36
C ALA A 24 8.19 -16.83 -10.39
N GLU A 25 8.38 -17.31 -11.63
CA GLU A 25 8.92 -16.51 -12.74
C GLU A 25 8.01 -15.35 -13.12
N LYS A 26 6.71 -15.60 -13.34
CA LYS A 26 5.71 -14.55 -13.63
C LYS A 26 5.71 -13.45 -12.57
N TYR A 27 5.89 -13.84 -11.31
CA TYR A 27 5.89 -12.92 -10.19
C TYR A 27 7.26 -12.30 -9.91
N GLY A 28 8.33 -12.73 -10.59
CA GLY A 28 9.69 -12.18 -10.43
C GLY A 28 10.36 -12.60 -9.12
N VAL A 29 10.16 -13.85 -8.70
CA VAL A 29 10.77 -14.41 -7.49
C VAL A 29 12.16 -14.97 -7.84
N SER A 30 13.21 -14.28 -7.44
CA SER A 30 14.62 -14.66 -7.70
C SER A 30 15.34 -15.26 -6.47
N GLY A 31 14.71 -15.20 -5.29
CA GLY A 31 15.27 -15.74 -4.05
C GLY A 31 14.19 -15.95 -2.99
N PHE A 32 14.52 -16.69 -1.93
CA PHE A 32 13.57 -17.05 -0.88
C PHE A 32 14.02 -16.56 0.50
N PRO A 33 13.09 -16.13 1.37
CA PRO A 33 11.68 -15.83 1.06
C PRO A 33 11.53 -14.50 0.30
N THR A 34 10.54 -14.42 -0.60
CA THR A 34 10.10 -13.15 -1.22
C THR A 34 8.67 -12.86 -0.79
N LEU A 35 8.42 -11.64 -0.29
CA LEU A 35 7.09 -11.15 0.07
C LEU A 35 6.62 -10.14 -0.99
N LYS A 36 5.36 -10.24 -1.39
CA LYS A 36 4.73 -9.35 -2.36
C LYS A 36 3.35 -8.94 -1.88
N ILE A 37 2.96 -7.72 -2.23
CA ILE A 37 1.66 -7.14 -1.88
C ILE A 37 0.79 -7.14 -3.12
N MET A 38 -0.45 -7.58 -2.97
CA MET A 38 -1.46 -7.56 -4.00
C MET A 38 -2.58 -6.59 -3.59
N ARG A 39 -2.74 -5.49 -4.32
CA ARG A 39 -3.76 -4.46 -4.05
C ARG A 39 -4.42 -4.04 -5.36
N ASN A 40 -5.74 -4.08 -5.43
CA ASN A 40 -6.54 -3.67 -6.60
C ASN A 40 -6.04 -4.29 -7.92
N GLY A 41 -5.69 -5.59 -7.90
CA GLY A 41 -5.17 -6.31 -9.07
C GLY A 41 -3.73 -5.97 -9.47
N ARG A 42 -3.09 -5.00 -8.79
CA ARG A 42 -1.69 -4.60 -8.97
C ARG A 42 -0.79 -5.28 -7.95
N ARG A 43 0.50 -5.36 -8.28
CA ARG A 43 1.56 -6.00 -7.49
C ARG A 43 2.57 -4.96 -7.06
N PHE A 44 2.99 -5.05 -5.80
CA PHE A 44 4.03 -4.22 -5.21
C PHE A 44 5.02 -5.09 -4.44
N GLU A 45 6.27 -4.63 -4.33
CA GLU A 45 7.25 -5.27 -3.46
C GLU A 45 6.96 -4.97 -1.99
N TYR A 46 7.27 -5.91 -1.12
CA TYR A 46 7.19 -5.69 0.32
C TYR A 46 8.52 -5.16 0.84
N ASN A 47 8.52 -3.91 1.34
CA ASN A 47 9.71 -3.24 1.87
C ASN A 47 9.68 -3.05 3.39
N GLY A 48 8.65 -3.57 4.06
CA GLY A 48 8.49 -3.46 5.52
C GLY A 48 9.39 -4.40 6.34
N PRO A 49 9.25 -4.38 7.67
CA PRO A 49 9.99 -5.28 8.57
C PRO A 49 9.58 -6.74 8.39
N ARG A 50 10.48 -7.70 8.66
CA ARG A 50 10.23 -9.15 8.42
C ARG A 50 9.85 -9.96 9.67
N ASP A 51 9.71 -9.31 10.82
CA ASP A 51 9.13 -9.93 12.00
C ASP A 51 7.58 -9.92 11.94
N ALA A 52 6.94 -10.82 12.67
CA ALA A 52 5.49 -11.00 12.58
C ALA A 52 4.70 -9.73 12.96
N PHE A 53 5.17 -8.96 13.93
CA PHE A 53 4.50 -7.74 14.37
C PHE A 53 4.67 -6.62 13.33
N GLY A 54 5.88 -6.45 12.82
CA GLY A 54 6.20 -5.50 11.77
C GLY A 54 5.42 -5.74 10.48
N ILE A 55 5.26 -7.01 10.05
CA ILE A 55 4.41 -7.37 8.91
C ILE A 55 2.96 -6.95 9.13
N VAL A 56 2.42 -7.22 10.32
CA VAL A 56 1.03 -6.85 10.63
C VAL A 56 0.86 -5.34 10.59
N LYS A 57 1.73 -4.60 11.27
CA LYS A 57 1.65 -3.14 11.33
C LYS A 57 1.77 -2.52 9.94
N TYR A 58 2.78 -2.93 9.18
CA TYR A 58 3.01 -2.42 7.83
C TYR A 58 1.82 -2.69 6.91
N MET A 59 1.25 -3.90 6.92
CA MET A 59 0.10 -4.22 6.09
C MET A 59 -1.19 -3.49 6.54
N GLU A 60 -1.34 -3.18 7.84
CA GLU A 60 -2.43 -2.34 8.34
C GLU A 60 -2.32 -0.90 7.80
N GLU A 61 -1.11 -0.33 7.77
CA GLU A 61 -0.84 0.98 7.15
C GLU A 61 -1.11 0.97 5.64
N GLN A 62 -0.71 -0.11 4.94
CA GLN A 62 -0.98 -0.31 3.52
C GLN A 62 -2.47 -0.46 3.16
N ALA A 63 -3.31 -0.77 4.15
CA ALA A 63 -4.76 -0.93 3.96
C ALA A 63 -5.54 0.39 4.16
N LEU A 64 -4.92 1.44 4.71
CA LEU A 64 -5.50 2.78 4.79
C LEU A 64 -5.53 3.43 3.39
N PRO A 65 -6.33 4.47 3.13
CA PRO A 65 -6.27 5.23 1.86
C PRO A 65 -4.88 5.83 1.58
N ALA A 66 -4.46 5.89 0.31
CA ALA A 66 -3.12 6.40 -0.04
C ALA A 66 -2.96 7.91 0.13
N ALA A 67 -4.08 8.63 0.04
CA ALA A 67 -4.12 10.05 0.26
C ALA A 67 -4.96 10.39 1.50
N LYS A 68 -4.52 11.40 2.25
CA LYS A 68 -5.26 11.93 3.37
C LYS A 68 -6.10 13.12 2.89
N LYS A 69 -7.41 13.08 3.14
CA LYS A 69 -8.28 14.24 2.96
C LYS A 69 -7.94 15.31 3.98
N LEU A 70 -7.73 16.55 3.51
CA LEU A 70 -7.45 17.72 4.35
C LEU A 70 -8.65 18.66 4.27
N GLY A 71 -9.29 18.93 5.40
CA GLY A 71 -10.56 19.68 5.46
C GLY A 71 -10.41 21.17 5.77
N SER A 72 -9.21 21.62 6.14
CA SER A 72 -8.98 23.00 6.58
C SER A 72 -7.59 23.51 6.20
N LEU A 73 -7.44 24.83 6.10
CA LEU A 73 -6.15 25.47 5.86
C LEU A 73 -5.10 25.11 6.91
N GLY A 74 -5.51 25.01 8.18
CA GLY A 74 -4.60 24.62 9.26
C GLY A 74 -4.10 23.17 9.13
N GLU A 75 -4.91 22.26 8.57
CA GLU A 75 -4.45 20.90 8.25
C GLU A 75 -3.46 20.89 7.08
N VAL A 76 -3.70 21.71 6.06
CA VAL A 76 -2.77 21.85 4.94
C VAL A 76 -1.43 22.41 5.41
N GLN A 77 -1.43 23.48 6.21
CA GLN A 77 -0.22 24.06 6.79
C GLN A 77 0.60 23.02 7.57
N ARG A 78 -0.03 22.31 8.51
CA ARG A 78 0.63 21.23 9.27
C ARG A 78 1.13 20.09 8.39
N PHE A 79 0.45 19.81 7.28
CA PHE A 79 0.86 18.75 6.36
C PHE A 79 2.08 19.18 5.52
N MET A 80 2.19 20.48 5.22
CA MET A 80 3.33 21.08 4.52
C MET A 80 4.56 21.31 5.41
N GLU A 81 4.42 21.32 6.74
CA GLU A 81 5.55 21.40 7.68
C GLU A 81 6.43 20.15 7.71
N LYS A 82 6.07 19.09 6.97
CA LYS A 82 6.86 17.87 6.89
C LYS A 82 8.08 18.08 5.98
N GLU A 83 9.21 17.51 6.40
CA GLU A 83 10.48 17.55 5.66
C GLU A 83 10.44 16.70 4.36
N ASP A 84 9.49 15.77 4.26
CA ASP A 84 9.36 14.88 3.11
C ASP A 84 8.65 15.56 1.93
N VAL A 85 9.03 15.18 0.71
CA VAL A 85 8.37 15.64 -0.52
C VAL A 85 6.89 15.30 -0.46
N THR A 86 6.06 16.35 -0.40
CA THR A 86 4.63 16.23 -0.19
C THR A 86 3.87 16.82 -1.38
N ILE A 87 2.95 16.05 -1.96
CA ILE A 87 2.06 16.52 -3.03
C ILE A 87 0.69 16.84 -2.43
N VAL A 88 0.24 18.08 -2.61
CA VAL A 88 -1.10 18.52 -2.22
C VAL A 88 -1.86 18.92 -3.48
N ALA A 89 -3.08 18.39 -3.63
CA ALA A 89 -3.95 18.70 -4.76
C ALA A 89 -5.33 19.14 -4.25
N PHE A 90 -5.90 20.14 -4.92
CA PHE A 90 -7.22 20.69 -4.63
C PHE A 90 -8.18 20.28 -5.73
N PHE A 91 -9.35 19.78 -5.34
CA PHE A 91 -10.36 19.27 -6.27
C PHE A 91 -11.70 19.93 -5.96
N GLU A 92 -12.46 20.23 -7.01
CA GLU A 92 -13.84 20.70 -6.88
C GLU A 92 -14.77 19.59 -6.36
N SER A 93 -14.50 18.34 -6.76
CA SER A 93 -15.27 17.16 -6.35
C SER A 93 -14.41 15.89 -6.38
N GLU A 94 -14.71 14.96 -5.48
CA GLU A 94 -14.17 13.59 -5.46
C GLU A 94 -14.67 12.73 -6.63
N SER A 95 -15.73 13.16 -7.32
CA SER A 95 -16.21 12.50 -8.54
C SER A 95 -15.46 12.92 -9.81
N SER A 96 -14.48 13.82 -9.69
CA SER A 96 -13.74 14.34 -10.85
C SER A 96 -12.70 13.33 -11.36
N LYS A 97 -12.50 13.29 -12.68
CA LYS A 97 -11.45 12.45 -13.30
C LYS A 97 -10.05 12.80 -12.79
N VAL A 98 -9.82 14.04 -12.38
CA VAL A 98 -8.53 14.50 -11.85
C VAL A 98 -8.30 13.93 -10.45
N PHE A 99 -9.34 13.87 -9.60
CA PHE A 99 -9.26 13.21 -8.30
C PHE A 99 -9.00 11.71 -8.44
N GLU A 100 -9.66 11.05 -9.39
CA GLU A 100 -9.42 9.64 -9.71
C GLU A 100 -7.96 9.41 -10.12
N ALA A 101 -7.44 10.21 -11.07
CA ALA A 101 -6.06 10.11 -11.52
C ALA A 101 -5.04 10.36 -10.39
N PHE A 102 -5.31 11.34 -9.53
CA PHE A 102 -4.47 11.60 -8.35
C PHE A 102 -4.49 10.43 -7.36
N SER A 103 -5.68 9.88 -7.08
CA SER A 103 -5.84 8.74 -6.17
C SER A 103 -5.11 7.52 -6.70
N ASP A 104 -5.21 7.25 -8.00
CA ASP A 104 -4.50 6.16 -8.67
C ASP A 104 -2.97 6.33 -8.60
N ALA A 105 -2.47 7.56 -8.79
CA ALA A 105 -1.05 7.86 -8.67
C ALA A 105 -0.57 7.73 -7.21
N ALA A 106 -1.35 8.20 -6.23
CA ALA A 106 -1.05 8.05 -4.81
C ALA A 106 -0.98 6.56 -4.42
N GLU A 107 -1.88 5.72 -4.95
CA GLU A 107 -1.84 4.27 -4.71
C GLU A 107 -0.62 3.59 -5.33
N MET A 108 -0.06 4.14 -6.42
CA MET A 108 1.16 3.63 -7.07
C MET A 108 2.44 4.02 -6.34
N LEU A 109 2.49 5.22 -5.76
CA LEU A 109 3.68 5.78 -5.12
C LEU A 109 3.74 5.50 -3.62
N ARG A 110 2.82 4.70 -3.09
CA ARG A 110 2.80 4.35 -1.68
C ARG A 110 4.00 3.49 -1.31
N GLU A 111 4.71 3.91 -0.27
CA GLU A 111 5.81 3.17 0.38
C GLU A 111 5.34 2.35 1.59
#